data_AF-A0A9P7KB91-F1
#
_entry.id   AF-A0A9P7KB91-F1
#
_cell.length_a   1.000
_cell.length_b   1.000
_cell.length_c   1.000
_cell.angle_alpha   90.00
_cell.angle_beta   90.00
_cell.angle_gamma   90.00
#
_symmetry.space_group_name_H-M   'P 1'
#
loop_
_entity.id
_entity.type
_entity.pdbx_description
1 polymer ?
#
loop_
_entity_poly.entity_id
_entity_poly.type
_entity_poly.pdbx_seq_one_letter_code
_entity_poly.pdbx_strand_id
1 'polypeptide(L)'
;MRAILAGPGGNNINLIIAEQVLFSIGFFSLLYSAYTLVMDRELMSDYPSAGGIISRVIRKRRLYRLVLLAGIVIGAVGISDSNPSNSPSTISTGMSLHLASAIIYLVLVALLAFQTLILAKAELRNGGSGYKHSKASFGARYGIYILLVIAQLLVVRESFAVATANDFTAANNEHLWYPLIALPEILAVMLYSIPDLVPMNSELRDRHMRSEVSGLPTTAAQSSERPTSEVP
;
A
#
# COMPACT_ATOMS: atom_id res chain seq x y z
N MET A 1 -14.12 -18.39 17.81
CA MET A 1 -14.40 -19.42 16.78
C MET A 1 -13.15 -20.22 16.38
N ARG A 2 -11.97 -19.59 16.29
CA ARG A 2 -10.67 -20.27 16.06
C ARG A 2 -10.26 -21.24 17.16
N ALA A 3 -10.49 -20.91 18.43
CA ALA A 3 -10.19 -21.77 19.58
C ALA A 3 -11.07 -23.04 19.62
N ILE A 4 -12.29 -22.98 19.07
CA ILE A 4 -13.18 -24.14 18.92
C ILE A 4 -12.73 -25.01 17.74
N LEU A 5 -12.22 -24.39 16.68
CA LEU A 5 -11.63 -25.07 15.51
C LEU A 5 -10.23 -25.63 15.79
N ALA A 6 -9.52 -25.18 16.82
CA ALA A 6 -8.22 -25.70 17.26
C ALA A 6 -8.33 -26.63 18.48
N GLY A 7 -9.54 -26.80 19.04
CA GLY A 7 -9.80 -27.63 20.22
C GLY A 7 -10.11 -29.10 19.87
N PRO A 8 -10.28 -29.97 20.89
CA PRO A 8 -10.35 -31.43 20.73
C PRO A 8 -11.53 -31.98 19.87
N GLY A 9 -12.43 -31.11 19.40
CA GLY A 9 -13.54 -31.44 18.50
C GLY A 9 -13.45 -30.81 17.10
N GLY A 10 -12.38 -30.06 16.80
CA GLY A 10 -12.15 -29.36 15.53
C GLY A 10 -10.90 -29.87 14.82
N ASN A 11 -10.93 -31.06 14.23
CA ASN A 11 -9.77 -31.63 13.51
C ASN A 11 -9.52 -31.03 12.11
N ASN A 12 -10.00 -29.81 11.83
CA ASN A 12 -9.93 -29.23 10.49
C ASN A 12 -8.78 -28.22 10.39
N ILE A 13 -7.55 -28.71 10.54
CA ILE A 13 -6.31 -27.93 10.31
C ILE A 13 -6.34 -27.23 8.95
N ASN A 14 -6.90 -27.90 7.93
CA ASN A 14 -7.10 -27.33 6.59
C ASN A 14 -7.97 -26.06 6.59
N LEU A 15 -8.94 -25.95 7.50
CA LEU A 15 -9.80 -24.77 7.60
C LEU A 15 -9.04 -23.60 8.22
N ILE A 16 -8.21 -23.85 9.24
CA ILE A 16 -7.34 -22.83 9.86
C ILE A 16 -6.32 -22.33 8.84
N ILE A 17 -5.72 -23.25 8.08
CA ILE A 17 -4.79 -22.91 6.98
C ILE A 17 -5.51 -22.06 5.92
N ALA A 18 -6.70 -22.48 5.48
CA ALA A 18 -7.48 -21.74 4.50
C ALA A 18 -7.83 -20.33 4.98
N GLU A 19 -8.22 -20.18 6.25
CA GLU A 19 -8.49 -18.88 6.86
C GLU A 19 -7.24 -18.00 6.86
N GLN A 20 -6.09 -18.54 7.27
CA GLN A 20 -4.84 -17.79 7.31
C GLN A 20 -4.37 -17.37 5.91
N VAL A 21 -4.50 -18.25 4.91
CA VAL A 21 -4.21 -17.92 3.50
C VAL A 21 -5.16 -16.83 2.99
N LEU A 22 -6.45 -16.90 3.31
CA LEU A 22 -7.43 -15.88 2.90
C LEU A 22 -7.09 -14.50 3.48
N PHE A 23 -6.73 -14.46 4.77
CA PHE A 23 -6.25 -13.24 5.43
C PHE A 23 -4.95 -12.72 4.80
N SER A 24 -3.99 -13.59 4.48
CA SER A 24 -2.76 -13.20 3.79
C SER A 24 -3.02 -12.60 2.39
N ILE A 25 -3.95 -13.17 1.62
CA ILE A 25 -4.33 -12.65 0.30
C ILE A 25 -5.03 -11.29 0.43
N GLY A 26 -5.93 -11.15 1.40
CA GLY A 26 -6.61 -9.88 1.69
C GLY A 26 -5.63 -8.78 2.05
N PHE A 27 -4.71 -9.07 2.97
CA PHE A 27 -3.64 -8.17 3.37
C PHE A 27 -2.73 -7.78 2.20
N PHE A 28 -2.35 -8.72 1.35
CA PHE A 28 -1.58 -8.43 0.13
C PHE A 28 -2.29 -7.40 -0.76
N SER A 29 -3.60 -7.55 -0.97
CA SER A 29 -4.38 -6.62 -1.79
C SER A 29 -4.43 -5.23 -1.16
N LEU A 30 -4.59 -5.16 0.17
CA LEU A 30 -4.58 -3.90 0.92
C LEU A 30 -3.21 -3.22 0.84
N LEU A 31 -2.14 -3.96 1.08
CA LEU A 31 -0.78 -3.44 1.06
C LEU A 31 -0.38 -2.95 -0.35
N TYR A 32 -0.77 -3.69 -1.39
CA TYR A 32 -0.57 -3.27 -2.78
C TYR A 32 -1.36 -2.00 -3.12
N SER A 33 -2.64 -1.94 -2.72
CA SER A 33 -3.49 -0.77 -2.91
C SER A 33 -2.91 0.47 -2.21
N ALA A 34 -2.48 0.33 -0.95
CA ALA A 34 -1.82 1.37 -0.17
C ALA A 34 -0.57 1.92 -0.84
N TYR A 35 0.29 1.01 -1.27
CA TYR A 35 1.47 1.37 -2.01
C TYR A 35 1.15 2.14 -3.29
N THR A 36 0.17 1.69 -4.08
CA THR A 36 -0.21 2.41 -5.30
C THR A 36 -0.77 3.80 -5.01
N LEU A 37 -1.55 3.96 -3.94
CA LEU A 37 -2.16 5.23 -3.55
C LEU A 37 -1.11 6.24 -3.07
N VAL A 38 -0.15 5.79 -2.24
CA VAL A 38 0.98 6.62 -1.80
C VAL A 38 1.83 7.06 -3.00
N MET A 39 2.12 6.14 -3.93
CA MET A 39 2.90 6.45 -5.14
C MET A 39 2.17 7.41 -6.07
N ASP A 40 0.85 7.26 -6.22
CA ASP A 40 0.04 8.15 -7.06
C ASP A 40 -0.04 9.56 -6.46
N ARG A 41 -0.19 9.66 -5.13
CA ARG A 41 -0.15 10.94 -4.43
C ARG A 41 1.23 11.59 -4.47
N GLU A 42 2.33 10.82 -4.42
CA GLU A 42 3.68 11.34 -4.65
C GLU A 42 3.83 11.95 -6.04
N LEU A 43 3.32 11.28 -7.09
CA LEU A 43 3.36 11.79 -8.47
C LEU A 43 2.55 13.07 -8.66
N MET A 44 1.49 13.24 -7.89
CA MET A 44 0.64 14.44 -7.94
C MET A 44 1.17 15.59 -7.07
N SER A 45 2.08 15.33 -6.15
CA SER A 45 2.72 16.37 -5.37
C SER A 45 3.92 16.92 -6.14
N ASP A 46 3.98 18.24 -6.36
CA ASP A 46 5.11 18.93 -7.00
C ASP A 46 6.39 18.95 -6.12
N TYR A 47 6.46 18.13 -5.08
CA TYR A 47 7.58 18.14 -4.14
C TYR A 47 8.78 17.38 -4.71
N PRO A 48 9.99 17.95 -4.64
CA PRO A 48 11.19 17.25 -5.08
C PRO A 48 11.36 15.99 -4.22
N SER A 49 11.17 14.84 -4.87
CA SER A 49 11.25 13.51 -4.25
C SER A 49 12.57 13.37 -3.49
N ALA A 50 12.51 12.89 -2.24
CA ALA A 50 13.69 12.66 -1.42
C ALA A 50 14.61 11.68 -2.16
N GLY A 51 15.75 12.18 -2.66
CA GLY A 51 16.67 11.51 -3.59
C GLY A 51 17.43 10.28 -3.04
N GLY A 52 16.88 9.56 -2.06
CA GLY A 52 17.47 8.35 -1.51
C GLY A 52 17.37 7.15 -2.46
N ILE A 53 18.40 6.29 -2.42
CA ILE A 53 18.47 5.02 -3.18
C ILE A 53 17.23 4.15 -2.88
N ILE A 54 16.79 4.13 -1.62
CA ILE A 54 15.61 3.38 -1.16
C ILE A 54 14.33 3.88 -1.86
N SER A 55 14.15 5.20 -1.97
CA SER A 55 13.01 5.78 -2.71
C SER A 55 13.02 5.35 -4.17
N ARG A 56 14.19 5.36 -4.81
CA ARG A 56 14.36 4.96 -6.21
C ARG A 56 14.06 3.47 -6.46
N VAL A 57 14.40 2.60 -5.51
CA VAL A 57 14.08 1.15 -5.58
C VAL A 57 12.58 0.93 -5.40
N ILE A 58 11.97 1.56 -4.39
CA ILE A 58 10.54 1.40 -4.12
C ILE A 58 9.69 2.01 -5.23
N ARG A 59 10.18 3.02 -5.98
CA ARG A 59 9.47 3.61 -7.13
C ARG A 59 9.22 2.63 -8.28
N LYS A 60 10.00 1.53 -8.35
CA LYS A 60 9.79 0.49 -9.35
C LYS A 60 8.60 -0.39 -8.96
N ARG A 61 7.39 0.00 -9.39
CA ARG A 61 6.12 -0.72 -9.16
C ARG A 61 6.20 -2.24 -9.44
N ARG A 62 7.01 -2.65 -10.42
CA ARG A 62 7.23 -4.06 -10.75
C ARG A 62 7.97 -4.84 -9.65
N LEU A 63 9.00 -4.25 -9.03
CA LEU A 63 9.75 -4.91 -7.97
C LEU A 63 8.88 -5.12 -6.74
N TYR A 64 8.14 -4.09 -6.33
CA TYR A 64 7.23 -4.19 -5.18
C TYR A 64 6.19 -5.30 -5.38
N ARG A 65 5.59 -5.38 -6.58
CA ARG A 65 4.63 -6.43 -6.93
C ARG A 65 5.26 -7.84 -6.94
N LEU A 66 6.48 -7.99 -7.45
CA LEU A 66 7.18 -9.28 -7.47
C LEU A 66 7.54 -9.75 -6.06
N VAL A 67 8.05 -8.86 -5.21
CA VAL A 67 8.40 -9.19 -3.82
C VAL A 67 7.14 -9.56 -3.02
N LEU A 68 6.05 -8.81 -3.19
CA LEU A 68 4.77 -9.14 -2.57
C LEU A 68 4.25 -10.52 -3.02
N LEU A 69 4.30 -10.84 -4.31
CA LEU A 69 3.83 -12.12 -4.84
C LEU A 69 4.71 -13.29 -4.34
N ALA A 70 6.03 -13.09 -4.32
CA ALA A 70 6.95 -14.06 -3.72
C ALA A 70 6.64 -14.27 -2.22
N GLY A 71 6.34 -13.20 -1.49
CA GLY A 71 5.91 -13.26 -0.09
C GLY A 71 4.66 -14.13 0.11
N ILE A 72 3.65 -14.02 -0.76
CA ILE A 72 2.43 -14.86 -0.66
C ILE A 72 2.78 -16.32 -0.86
N VAL A 73 3.55 -16.64 -1.91
CA VAL A 73 3.89 -18.02 -2.25
C VAL A 73 4.71 -18.66 -1.12
N ILE A 74 5.73 -17.95 -0.62
CA ILE A 74 6.57 -18.44 0.48
C ILE A 74 5.74 -18.60 1.77
N GLY A 75 4.85 -17.64 2.07
CA GLY A 75 4.00 -17.69 3.26
C GLY A 75 2.99 -18.83 3.22
N ALA A 76 2.33 -19.05 2.07
CA ALA A 76 1.36 -20.13 1.89
C ALA A 76 2.02 -21.52 1.98
N VAL A 77 3.21 -21.67 1.40
CA VAL A 77 4.01 -22.89 1.53
C VAL A 77 4.45 -23.09 2.98
N GLY A 78 4.94 -22.05 3.66
CA GLY A 78 5.35 -22.12 5.07
C GLY A 78 4.22 -22.55 6.01
N ILE A 79 3.00 -22.03 5.81
CA ILE A 79 1.81 -22.44 6.59
C ILE A 79 1.42 -23.89 6.28
N SER A 80 1.51 -24.32 5.02
CA SER A 80 1.16 -25.69 4.61
C SER A 80 2.16 -26.72 5.17
N ASP A 81 3.45 -26.39 5.15
CA ASP A 81 4.51 -27.29 5.59
C ASP A 81 4.64 -27.37 7.11
N SER A 82 4.16 -26.36 7.85
CA SER A 82 4.12 -26.33 9.32
C SER A 82 2.98 -27.15 9.93
N ASN A 83 2.24 -27.90 9.12
CA ASN A 83 1.17 -28.78 9.59
C ASN A 83 1.72 -29.92 10.49
N PRO A 84 1.15 -30.16 11.68
CA PRO A 84 1.58 -31.24 12.59
C PRO A 84 1.46 -32.66 12.00
N SER A 85 0.76 -32.85 10.88
CA SER A 85 0.72 -34.14 10.16
C SER A 85 1.99 -34.44 9.34
N ASN A 86 2.89 -33.47 9.18
CA ASN A 86 4.12 -33.62 8.41
C ASN A 86 5.30 -34.10 9.28
N SER A 87 6.40 -34.47 8.63
CA SER A 87 7.64 -34.86 9.31
C SER A 87 8.21 -33.70 10.16
N PRO A 88 8.94 -33.98 11.26
CA PRO A 88 9.49 -32.94 12.13
C PRO A 88 10.42 -31.95 11.41
N SER A 89 11.18 -32.43 10.42
CA SER A 89 12.09 -31.62 9.59
C SER A 89 11.35 -30.69 8.62
N THR A 90 10.21 -31.11 8.08
CA THR A 90 9.36 -30.27 7.23
C THR A 90 8.61 -29.22 8.04
N ILE A 91 8.22 -29.54 9.28
CA ILE A 91 7.55 -28.59 10.18
C ILE A 91 8.48 -27.42 10.55
N SER A 92 9.72 -27.70 10.95
CA SER A 92 10.69 -26.63 11.29
C SER A 92 11.06 -25.75 10.10
N THR A 93 11.14 -26.37 8.92
CA THR A 93 11.35 -25.67 7.65
C THR A 93 10.16 -24.77 7.33
N GLY A 94 8.92 -25.29 7.45
CA GLY A 94 7.69 -24.53 7.23
C GLY A 94 7.55 -23.33 8.16
N MET A 95 7.85 -23.49 9.46
CA MET A 95 7.88 -22.38 10.41
C MET A 95 8.90 -21.30 10.02
N SER A 96 10.09 -21.71 9.57
CA SER A 96 11.13 -20.78 9.11
C SER A 96 10.71 -20.03 7.85
N LEU A 97 10.07 -20.70 6.90
CA LEU A 97 9.50 -20.08 5.69
C LEU A 97 8.38 -19.10 6.04
N HIS A 98 7.49 -19.48 6.95
CA HIS A 98 6.40 -18.62 7.41
C HIS A 98 6.96 -17.35 8.07
N LEU A 99 7.91 -17.49 8.98
CA LEU A 99 8.58 -16.36 9.63
C LEU A 99 9.34 -15.49 8.63
N ALA A 100 10.04 -16.09 7.65
CA ALA A 100 10.71 -15.34 6.59
C ALA A 100 9.72 -14.51 5.77
N SER A 101 8.55 -15.08 5.44
CA SER A 101 7.50 -14.35 4.72
C SER A 101 6.95 -13.17 5.55
N ALA A 102 6.72 -13.37 6.85
CA ALA A 102 6.26 -12.33 7.76
C ALA A 102 7.29 -11.18 7.88
N ILE A 103 8.59 -11.51 7.93
CA ILE A 103 9.66 -10.49 7.91
C ILE A 103 9.65 -9.70 6.59
N ILE A 104 9.47 -10.37 5.44
CA ILE A 104 9.39 -9.68 4.15
C ILE A 104 8.22 -8.70 4.14
N TYR A 105 7.04 -9.12 4.61
CA TYR A 105 5.88 -8.24 4.73
C TYR A 105 6.13 -7.08 5.69
N LEU A 106 6.76 -7.32 6.84
CA LEU A 106 7.12 -6.27 7.79
C LEU A 106 8.03 -5.22 7.14
N VAL A 107 9.02 -5.64 6.36
CA VAL A 107 9.89 -4.72 5.62
C VAL A 107 9.08 -3.92 4.61
N LEU A 108 8.19 -4.54 3.83
CA LEU A 108 7.36 -3.83 2.85
C LEU A 108 6.41 -2.82 3.50
N VAL A 109 5.84 -3.16 4.64
CA VAL A 109 4.97 -2.28 5.43
C VAL A 109 5.76 -1.13 6.04
N ALA A 110 6.96 -1.39 6.56
CA ALA A 110 7.85 -0.36 7.09
C ALA A 110 8.29 0.62 6.00
N LEU A 111 8.61 0.13 4.80
CA LEU A 111 8.94 0.98 3.65
C LEU A 111 7.74 1.82 3.22
N LEU A 112 6.53 1.24 3.16
CA LEU A 112 5.29 1.97 2.89
C LEU A 112 5.04 3.08 3.93
N ALA A 113 5.18 2.76 5.22
CA ALA A 113 5.00 3.72 6.31
C ALA A 113 6.04 4.85 6.23
N PHE A 114 7.30 4.51 5.94
CA PHE A 114 8.37 5.49 5.75
C PHE A 114 8.08 6.46 4.61
N GLN A 115 7.63 5.95 3.45
CA GLN A 115 7.25 6.79 2.32
C GLN A 115 6.06 7.70 2.64
N THR A 116 5.03 7.14 3.27
CA THR A 116 3.85 7.89 3.70
C THR A 116 4.24 9.01 4.67
N LEU A 117 5.19 8.75 5.57
CA LEU A 117 5.69 9.71 6.54
C LEU A 117 6.55 10.80 5.91
N ILE A 118 7.40 10.47 4.94
CA ILE A 118 8.13 11.47 4.15
C ILE A 118 7.15 12.38 3.41
N LEU A 119 6.16 11.79 2.73
CA LEU A 119 5.14 12.53 2.00
C LEU A 119 4.35 13.46 2.94
N ALA A 120 3.94 12.95 4.10
CA ALA A 120 3.23 13.73 5.11
C ALA A 120 4.07 14.89 5.67
N LYS A 121 5.34 14.65 5.96
CA LYS A 121 6.27 15.70 6.40
C LYS A 121 6.48 16.77 5.34
N ALA A 122 6.59 16.38 4.07
CA ALA A 122 6.73 17.32 2.96
C ALA A 122 5.47 18.20 2.81
N GLU A 123 4.28 17.61 2.92
CA GLU A 123 2.99 18.31 2.83
C GLU A 123 2.77 19.27 4.03
N LEU A 124 3.11 18.83 5.25
CA LEU A 124 3.04 19.67 6.46
C LEU A 124 4.01 20.85 6.42
N ARG A 125 5.27 20.63 6.00
CA ARG A 125 6.30 21.68 5.95
C ARG A 125 5.96 22.77 4.93
N ASN A 126 5.30 22.40 3.85
CA ASN A 126 4.98 23.29 2.74
C ASN A 126 3.55 23.85 2.80
N GLY A 127 2.92 23.80 3.98
CA GLY A 127 1.68 24.52 4.26
C GLY A 127 0.41 23.90 3.67
N GLY A 128 0.34 22.57 3.52
CA GLY A 128 -0.89 21.85 3.16
C GLY A 128 -1.45 22.16 1.77
N SER A 129 -0.64 22.75 0.88
CA SER A 129 -1.08 23.30 -0.41
C SER A 129 -0.57 22.53 -1.64
N GLY A 130 -0.08 21.30 -1.46
CA GLY A 130 0.39 20.45 -2.56
C GLY A 130 -0.70 20.09 -3.58
N TYR A 131 -1.97 20.15 -3.18
CA TYR A 131 -3.12 19.98 -4.06
C TYR A 131 -3.71 21.34 -4.46
N LYS A 132 -3.06 22.04 -5.39
CA LYS A 132 -3.62 23.22 -6.05
C LYS A 132 -4.68 22.79 -7.08
N HIS A 133 -5.87 22.40 -6.65
CA HIS A 133 -7.06 22.54 -7.49
C HIS A 133 -8.34 22.78 -6.69
N SER A 134 -9.14 23.67 -7.27
CA SER A 134 -10.38 24.27 -6.79
C SER A 134 -11.39 23.23 -6.25
N LYS A 135 -11.97 23.51 -5.08
CA LYS A 135 -13.04 22.73 -4.39
C LYS A 135 -12.62 21.35 -3.86
N ALA A 136 -11.63 21.30 -2.97
CA ALA A 136 -11.23 20.06 -2.32
C ALA A 136 -12.35 19.48 -1.41
N SER A 137 -13.03 18.43 -1.88
CA SER A 137 -12.40 17.16 -1.56
C SER A 137 -12.23 16.79 -0.08
N PHE A 138 -13.17 16.15 0.64
CA PHE A 138 -12.83 15.62 1.98
C PHE A 138 -11.65 14.63 1.87
N GLY A 139 -11.67 13.76 0.86
CA GLY A 139 -10.57 12.83 0.56
C GLY A 139 -9.28 13.53 0.13
N ALA A 140 -9.37 14.58 -0.70
CA ALA A 140 -8.19 15.35 -1.11
C ALA A 140 -7.52 16.07 0.08
N ARG A 141 -8.31 16.65 0.99
CA ARG A 141 -7.84 17.44 2.14
C ARG A 141 -7.32 16.59 3.29
N TYR A 142 -7.99 15.48 3.60
CA TYR A 142 -7.62 14.60 4.72
C TYR A 142 -6.89 13.33 4.28
N GLY A 143 -6.68 13.13 2.98
CA GLY A 143 -6.09 11.91 2.42
C GLY A 143 -4.73 11.55 2.99
N ILE A 144 -3.88 12.53 3.30
CA ILE A 144 -2.58 12.27 3.92
C ILE A 144 -2.69 11.76 5.37
N TYR A 145 -3.67 12.27 6.13
CA TYR A 145 -3.95 11.78 7.48
C TYR A 145 -4.56 10.39 7.45
N ILE A 146 -5.48 10.13 6.50
CA ILE A 146 -6.07 8.81 6.29
C ILE A 146 -4.98 7.79 5.92
N LEU A 147 -4.08 8.15 5.00
CA LEU A 147 -2.93 7.31 4.62
C LEU A 147 -2.01 7.01 5.81
N LEU A 148 -1.72 8.00 6.67
CA LEU A 148 -0.93 7.77 7.89
C LEU A 148 -1.61 6.79 8.84
N VAL A 149 -2.93 6.92 9.03
CA VAL A 149 -3.71 6.00 9.86
C VAL A 149 -3.67 4.59 9.26
N ILE A 150 -3.89 4.44 7.95
CA ILE A 150 -3.78 3.14 7.26
C ILE A 150 -2.38 2.55 7.44
N ALA A 151 -1.33 3.34 7.22
CA ALA A 151 0.05 2.87 7.40
C ALA A 151 0.31 2.39 8.83
N GLN A 152 -0.18 3.12 9.84
CA GLN A 152 -0.04 2.74 11.24
C GLN A 152 -0.80 1.43 11.56
N LEU A 153 -2.02 1.28 11.04
CA LEU A 153 -2.80 0.05 11.18
C LEU A 153 -2.09 -1.16 10.56
N LEU A 154 -1.52 -1.01 9.36
CA LEU A 154 -0.75 -2.07 8.69
C LEU A 154 0.51 -2.43 9.48
N VAL A 155 1.23 -1.45 10.03
CA VAL A 155 2.43 -1.69 10.87
C VAL A 155 2.08 -2.47 12.13
N VAL A 156 1.01 -2.09 12.83
CA VAL A 156 0.58 -2.77 14.07
C VAL A 156 0.24 -4.23 13.78
N ARG A 157 -0.55 -4.48 12.72
CA ARG A 157 -0.95 -5.82 12.31
C ARG A 157 0.25 -6.71 11.96
N GLU A 158 1.18 -6.19 11.16
CA GLU A 158 2.33 -6.97 10.74
C GLU A 158 3.36 -7.18 11.86
N SER A 159 3.53 -6.20 12.75
CA SER A 159 4.38 -6.35 13.93
C SER A 159 3.87 -7.45 14.84
N PHE A 160 2.55 -7.54 15.03
CA PHE A 160 1.93 -8.62 15.80
C PHE A 160 2.05 -9.97 15.08
N ALA A 161 1.87 -10.01 13.75
CA ALA A 161 2.05 -11.24 12.97
C ALA A 161 3.48 -11.80 13.07
N VAL A 162 4.50 -10.93 13.01
CA VAL A 162 5.91 -11.34 13.20
C VAL A 162 6.17 -11.77 14.65
N ALA A 163 5.67 -11.02 15.64
CA ALA A 163 5.86 -11.33 17.05
C ALA A 163 5.23 -12.68 17.45
N THR A 164 4.12 -13.05 16.81
CA THR A 164 3.41 -14.31 17.06
C THR A 164 3.79 -15.43 16.11
N ALA A 165 4.68 -15.19 15.13
CA ALA A 165 5.08 -16.20 14.14
C ALA A 165 5.76 -17.44 14.75
N ASN A 166 6.42 -17.28 15.91
CA ASN A 166 7.07 -18.39 16.64
C ASN A 166 6.23 -18.94 17.80
N ASP A 167 5.09 -18.34 18.11
CA ASP A 167 4.24 -18.74 19.24
C ASP A 167 2.80 -18.96 18.78
N PHE A 168 2.49 -20.22 18.44
CA PHE A 168 1.16 -20.64 18.01
C PHE A 168 0.09 -20.44 19.08
N THR A 169 0.47 -20.38 20.37
CA THR A 169 -0.48 -20.14 21.47
C THR A 169 -0.90 -18.68 21.48
N ALA A 170 0.07 -17.78 21.30
CA ALA A 170 -0.19 -16.34 21.17
C ALA A 170 -0.90 -15.99 19.85
N ALA A 171 -0.53 -16.64 18.74
CA ALA A 171 -1.14 -16.44 17.43
C ALA A 171 -2.63 -16.87 17.40
N ASN A 172 -2.99 -17.91 18.14
CA ASN A 172 -4.36 -18.42 18.22
C ASN A 172 -5.18 -17.83 19.39
N ASN A 173 -4.60 -16.91 20.15
CA ASN A 173 -5.33 -16.23 21.21
C ASN A 173 -6.34 -15.23 20.59
N GLU A 174 -7.61 -15.62 20.60
CA GLU A 174 -8.71 -14.83 20.04
C GLU A 174 -8.75 -13.39 20.56
N HIS A 175 -8.41 -13.19 21.84
CA HIS A 175 -8.47 -11.87 22.48
C HIS A 175 -7.43 -10.89 21.93
N LEU A 176 -6.30 -11.39 21.43
CA LEU A 176 -5.26 -10.57 20.80
C LEU A 176 -5.44 -10.52 19.28
N TRP A 177 -5.88 -11.62 18.69
CA TRP A 177 -6.01 -11.76 17.25
C TRP A 177 -7.05 -10.82 16.63
N TYR A 178 -8.24 -10.69 17.23
CA TYR A 178 -9.28 -9.80 16.70
C TYR A 178 -8.88 -8.31 16.68
N PRO A 179 -8.40 -7.70 17.78
CA PRO A 179 -8.05 -6.28 17.79
C PRO A 179 -6.75 -5.96 17.05
N LEU A 180 -5.81 -6.91 16.92
CA LEU A 180 -4.49 -6.63 16.34
C LEU A 180 -4.34 -7.14 14.90
N ILE A 181 -5.14 -8.09 14.43
CA ILE A 181 -5.11 -8.57 13.04
C ILE A 181 -6.38 -8.19 12.28
N ALA A 182 -7.56 -8.62 12.75
CA ALA A 182 -8.79 -8.42 11.99
C ALA A 182 -9.25 -6.96 11.97
N LEU A 183 -9.17 -6.27 13.11
CA LEU A 183 -9.64 -4.89 13.23
C LEU A 183 -8.83 -3.90 12.37
N PRO A 184 -7.49 -3.96 12.31
CA PRO A 184 -6.71 -3.13 11.40
C PRO A 184 -7.06 -3.34 9.92
N GLU A 185 -7.32 -4.57 9.50
CA GLU A 185 -7.72 -4.85 8.11
C GLU A 185 -9.09 -4.29 7.79
N ILE A 186 -10.09 -4.52 8.65
CA ILE A 186 -11.45 -4.00 8.44
C ILE A 186 -11.45 -2.47 8.43
N LEU A 187 -10.74 -1.83 9.37
CA LEU A 187 -10.58 -0.38 9.39
C LEU A 187 -9.88 0.13 8.14
N ALA A 188 -8.81 -0.54 7.68
CA ALA A 188 -8.14 -0.16 6.45
C ALA A 188 -9.09 -0.23 5.24
N VAL A 189 -9.89 -1.30 5.10
CA VAL A 189 -10.90 -1.43 4.02
C VAL A 189 -11.96 -0.32 4.10
N MET A 190 -12.45 -0.01 5.30
CA MET A 190 -13.42 1.06 5.50
C MET A 190 -12.83 2.43 5.13
N LEU A 191 -11.56 2.68 5.48
CA LEU A 191 -10.84 3.89 5.10
C LEU A 191 -10.57 3.95 3.58
N TYR A 192 -10.33 2.82 2.92
CA TYR A 192 -10.23 2.74 1.45
C TYR A 192 -11.54 3.07 0.74
N SER A 193 -12.67 2.82 1.40
CA SER A 193 -13.99 3.08 0.84
C SER A 193 -14.36 4.56 0.88
N ILE A 194 -13.52 5.42 1.48
CA ILE A 194 -13.74 6.87 1.49
C ILE A 194 -13.59 7.40 0.05
N PRO A 195 -14.67 7.97 -0.53
CA PRO A 195 -14.62 8.52 -1.88
C PRO A 195 -13.58 9.65 -1.93
N ASP A 196 -12.89 9.77 -3.07
CA ASP A 196 -11.87 10.80 -3.31
C ASP A 196 -10.52 10.59 -2.58
N LEU A 197 -10.28 9.40 -2.03
CA LEU A 197 -8.94 9.01 -1.57
C LEU A 197 -8.04 8.57 -2.75
N VAL A 198 -8.65 8.01 -3.81
CA VAL A 198 -7.99 7.64 -5.06
C VAL A 198 -8.41 8.67 -6.11
N PRO A 199 -7.48 9.45 -6.70
CA PRO A 199 -7.82 10.37 -7.76
C PRO A 199 -8.32 9.57 -8.96
N MET A 200 -9.45 9.99 -9.50
CA MET A 200 -10.15 9.27 -10.55
C MET A 200 -9.28 9.27 -11.81
N ASN A 201 -9.10 8.12 -12.47
CA ASN A 201 -8.25 7.98 -13.67
C ASN A 201 -8.56 9.00 -14.78
N SER A 202 -9.76 9.59 -14.78
CA SER A 202 -10.16 10.69 -15.65
C SER A 202 -9.34 11.96 -15.44
N GLU A 203 -8.99 12.33 -14.21
CA GLU A 203 -8.18 13.54 -13.95
C GLU A 203 -6.72 13.37 -14.40
N LEU A 204 -6.16 12.15 -14.26
CA LEU A 204 -4.84 11.80 -14.80
C LEU A 204 -4.83 11.86 -16.34
N ARG A 205 -5.90 11.38 -16.98
CA ARG A 205 -6.05 11.40 -18.44
C ARG A 205 -6.23 12.82 -18.98
N ASP A 206 -7.00 13.66 -18.29
CA ASP A 206 -7.25 15.04 -18.69
C ASP A 206 -5.99 15.91 -18.57
N ARG A 207 -5.11 15.66 -17.59
CA ARG A 207 -3.82 16.36 -17.49
C ARG A 207 -2.85 15.98 -18.61
N HIS A 208 -2.82 14.71 -19.02
CA HIS A 208 -2.00 14.28 -20.15
C HIS A 208 -2.42 15.00 -21.44
N MET A 209 -3.74 15.04 -21.71
CA MET A 209 -4.29 15.78 -22.86
C MET A 209 -4.02 17.29 -22.78
N ARG A 210 -4.16 17.90 -21.60
CA ARG A 210 -3.93 19.35 -21.45
C ARG A 210 -2.45 19.72 -21.65
N SER A 211 -1.53 18.82 -21.29
CA SER A 211 -0.09 19.02 -21.53
C SER A 211 0.29 18.93 -23.01
N GLU A 212 -0.32 18.03 -23.78
CA GLU A 212 -0.15 17.94 -25.24
C GLU A 212 -0.67 19.19 -25.96
N VAL A 213 -1.83 19.70 -25.55
CA VAL A 213 -2.43 20.90 -26.17
C VAL A 213 -1.60 22.16 -25.87
N SER A 214 -1.00 22.27 -24.68
CA SER A 214 -0.13 23.40 -24.33
C SER A 214 1.27 23.36 -24.97
N GLY A 215 1.64 22.23 -25.58
CA GLY A 215 2.90 22.03 -26.28
C GLY A 215 2.87 22.42 -27.77
N LEU A 216 1.71 22.82 -28.32
CA LEU A 216 1.64 23.27 -29.71
C LEU A 216 2.16 24.71 -29.82
N PRO A 217 3.19 24.99 -30.64
CA PRO A 217 3.63 26.35 -30.90
C PRO A 217 2.53 27.10 -31.66
N THR A 218 2.03 28.18 -31.05
CA THR A 218 1.15 29.17 -31.67
C THR A 218 1.92 29.94 -32.74
N THR A 219 2.15 29.31 -33.89
CA THR A 219 2.77 29.92 -35.07
C THR A 219 1.74 30.00 -36.19
N ALA A 220 0.79 30.93 -36.09
CA ALA A 220 0.07 31.46 -37.24
C ALA A 220 -0.77 32.67 -36.80
N ALA A 221 -0.84 33.67 -37.68
CA ALA A 221 -1.64 34.89 -37.59
C ALA A 221 -1.04 36.08 -36.81
N GLN A 222 0.18 36.49 -37.20
CA GLN A 222 0.52 37.91 -37.32
C GLN A 222 1.28 38.12 -38.64
N SER A 223 0.52 38.22 -39.73
CA SER A 223 1.00 38.62 -41.06
C SER A 223 -0.17 39.29 -41.76
N SER A 224 0.09 40.46 -42.36
CA SER A 224 -0.86 41.43 -42.93
C SER A 224 -1.37 42.41 -41.86
N GLU A 225 -1.04 43.71 -41.87
CA GLU A 225 -0.94 44.61 -43.01
C GLU A 225 0.17 45.66 -42.84
N ARG A 226 0.82 45.99 -43.96
CA ARG A 226 1.68 47.16 -44.16
C ARG A 226 1.05 47.97 -45.31
N PRO A 227 0.91 49.29 -45.18
CA PRO A 227 1.31 50.18 -46.28
C PRO A 227 2.13 51.36 -45.73
N THR A 228 3.37 51.61 -46.12
CA THR A 228 3.84 52.32 -47.35
C THR A 228 3.14 53.63 -47.68
N SER A 229 3.78 54.75 -47.33
CA SER A 229 4.00 55.95 -48.17
C SER A 229 4.82 56.94 -47.34
N GLU A 230 6.12 57.06 -47.57
CA GLU A 230 6.78 58.00 -48.50
C GLU A 230 6.96 59.43 -47.94
N VAL A 231 8.25 59.81 -47.98
CA VAL A 231 9.02 61.02 -47.64
C VAL A 231 8.72 62.13 -48.70
N PRO A 232 9.06 63.44 -48.57
CA PRO A 232 9.97 64.13 -47.63
C PRO A 232 9.37 65.20 -46.72
#